data_AF-A0AA42DJT6-F1
#
_entry.id   AF-A0AA42DJT6-F1
#
_cell.length_a   1.000
_cell.length_b   1.000
_cell.length_c   1.000
_cell.angle_alpha   90.00
_cell.angle_beta   90.00
_cell.angle_gamma   90.00
#
_symmetry.space_group_name_H-M   'P 1'
#
loop_
_entity.id
_entity.type
_entity.pdbx_description
1 polymer ?
#
loop_
_entity_poly.entity_id
_entity_poly.type
_entity_poly.pdbx_seq_one_letter_code
_entity_poly.pdbx_strand_id
1 'polypeptide(L)'
;MRALKYSTKRKIHGFIFILPWIIGFITFFAIPIINTTIYSFNHVSVGEAGGMNLAFSGIQNYIDLFKTEVTTENTQVLRLLVEENQKMLINVPLTVIFSLFLALIINAKFPGRAIVRIIFFLPIILGLDVVVSMMSIDTGMMTQTATTAVFAETSFAESILQFTGLPPEVVAFIQSTITGIFTLITKSGVQTLIFLAGLQSISPALYEVAKIEGATTYETFWKVTIPSTANITFFVAIYTLVELFLSSPVTKEIHNFAFIKSKIGVGSALSIIFIVNAIVLLVFISWFLKKVVKLDYGK
;
A
#
# COMPACT_ATOMS: atom_id res chain seq x y z
N MET A 1 -6.28 -35.05 -39.97
CA MET A 1 -5.95 -34.27 -38.77
C MET A 1 -6.72 -34.85 -37.59
N ARG A 2 -6.04 -35.39 -36.56
CA ARG A 2 -6.73 -35.97 -35.38
C ARG A 2 -7.50 -34.85 -34.66
N ALA A 3 -8.81 -34.99 -34.54
CA ALA A 3 -9.63 -34.04 -33.79
C ALA A 3 -9.16 -33.99 -32.33
N LEU A 4 -8.73 -32.82 -31.87
CA LEU A 4 -8.30 -32.61 -30.49
C LEU A 4 -9.46 -32.93 -29.53
N LYS A 5 -9.16 -33.68 -28.46
CA LYS A 5 -10.11 -33.96 -27.37
C LYS A 5 -10.67 -32.64 -26.82
N TYR A 6 -11.95 -32.61 -26.47
CA TYR A 6 -12.66 -31.41 -25.97
C TYR A 6 -11.94 -30.75 -24.78
N SER A 7 -11.38 -31.54 -23.86
CA SER A 7 -10.56 -31.06 -22.74
C SER A 7 -9.33 -30.26 -23.20
N THR A 8 -8.66 -30.69 -24.27
CA THR A 8 -7.50 -29.99 -24.85
C THR A 8 -7.92 -28.70 -25.54
N LYS A 9 -9.02 -28.71 -26.29
CA LYS A 9 -9.58 -27.49 -26.90
C LYS A 9 -9.94 -26.45 -25.83
N ARG A 10 -10.56 -26.87 -24.72
CA ARG A 10 -10.90 -25.98 -23.59
C ARG A 10 -9.65 -25.34 -22.96
N LYS A 11 -8.58 -26.12 -22.77
CA LYS A 11 -7.29 -25.60 -22.26
C LYS A 11 -6.65 -24.59 -23.21
N ILE A 12 -6.67 -24.86 -24.52
CA ILE A 12 -6.11 -23.96 -25.53
C ILE A 12 -6.89 -22.64 -25.57
N HIS A 13 -8.22 -22.70 -25.59
CA HIS A 13 -9.04 -21.48 -25.54
C HIS A 13 -8.81 -20.71 -24.24
N GLY A 14 -8.75 -21.38 -23.09
CA GLY A 14 -8.39 -20.73 -21.82
C GLY A 14 -7.02 -20.03 -21.87
N PHE A 15 -6.02 -20.66 -22.51
CA PHE A 15 -4.70 -20.04 -22.67
C PHE A 15 -4.73 -18.83 -23.60
N ILE A 16 -5.44 -18.90 -24.73
CA ILE A 16 -5.58 -17.76 -25.67
C ILE A 16 -6.23 -16.55 -24.97
N PHE A 17 -7.22 -16.77 -24.11
CA PHE A 17 -7.85 -15.68 -23.35
C PHE A 17 -6.91 -15.01 -22.34
N ILE A 18 -5.95 -15.74 -21.78
CA ILE A 18 -4.99 -15.23 -20.79
C ILE A 18 -3.74 -14.63 -21.50
N LEU A 19 -3.54 -14.93 -22.78
CA LEU A 19 -2.35 -14.57 -23.55
C LEU A 19 -2.08 -13.04 -23.58
N PRO A 20 -3.06 -12.15 -23.80
CA PRO A 20 -2.83 -10.70 -23.74
C PRO A 20 -2.31 -10.24 -22.37
N TRP A 21 -2.81 -10.82 -21.29
CA TRP A 21 -2.35 -10.51 -19.93
C TRP A 21 -0.92 -11.00 -19.70
N ILE A 22 -0.58 -12.21 -20.15
CA ILE A 22 0.78 -12.76 -20.03
C ILE A 22 1.78 -11.90 -20.81
N ILE A 23 1.45 -11.49 -22.04
CA ILE A 23 2.31 -10.61 -22.82
C ILE A 23 2.54 -9.29 -22.08
N GLY A 24 1.49 -8.67 -21.56
CA GLY A 24 1.60 -7.45 -20.76
C GLY A 24 2.49 -7.64 -19.53
N PHE A 25 2.28 -8.72 -18.78
CA PHE A 25 3.08 -9.06 -17.62
C PHE A 25 4.57 -9.23 -17.95
N ILE A 26 4.89 -9.99 -18.99
CA ILE A 26 6.29 -10.23 -19.37
C ILE A 26 6.96 -8.93 -19.78
N THR A 27 6.33 -8.17 -20.68
CA THR A 27 6.92 -6.97 -21.26
C THR A 27 7.07 -5.84 -20.24
N PHE A 28 6.06 -5.59 -19.42
CA PHE A 28 6.02 -4.42 -18.53
C PHE A 28 6.44 -4.71 -17.09
N PHE A 29 6.52 -5.98 -16.66
CA PHE A 29 6.91 -6.33 -15.28
C PHE A 29 8.13 -7.25 -15.24
N ALA A 30 8.06 -8.41 -15.91
CA ALA A 30 9.14 -9.40 -15.81
C ALA A 30 10.47 -8.90 -16.37
N ILE A 31 10.44 -8.27 -17.56
CA ILE A 31 11.65 -7.72 -18.19
C ILE A 31 12.28 -6.62 -17.31
N PRO A 32 11.56 -5.58 -16.85
CA PRO A 32 12.14 -4.58 -15.93
C PRO A 32 12.73 -5.18 -14.66
N ILE A 33 12.07 -6.15 -14.01
CA ILE A 33 12.59 -6.81 -12.81
C ILE A 33 13.90 -7.55 -13.09
N ILE A 34 13.98 -8.26 -14.22
CA ILE A 34 15.21 -8.94 -14.65
C ILE A 34 16.31 -7.91 -14.90
N ASN A 35 16.02 -6.82 -15.61
CA ASN A 35 16.98 -5.76 -15.88
C ASN A 35 17.47 -5.08 -14.60
N THR A 36 16.59 -4.75 -13.66
CA THR A 36 16.97 -4.23 -12.33
C THR A 36 17.85 -5.23 -11.59
N THR A 37 17.55 -6.52 -11.70
CA THR A 37 18.41 -7.58 -11.14
C THR A 37 19.80 -7.56 -11.76
N ILE A 38 19.89 -7.52 -13.08
CA ILE A 38 21.18 -7.41 -13.79
C ILE A 38 21.93 -6.15 -13.35
N TYR A 39 21.28 -4.98 -13.35
CA TYR A 39 21.91 -3.71 -12.97
C TYR A 39 22.44 -3.71 -11.53
N SER A 40 21.79 -4.42 -10.62
CA SER A 40 22.29 -4.52 -9.24
C SER A 40 23.65 -5.21 -9.09
N PHE A 41 24.01 -6.11 -10.03
CA PHE A 41 25.31 -6.79 -10.04
C PHE A 41 26.34 -6.13 -10.96
N ASN A 42 25.96 -5.03 -11.62
CA ASN A 42 26.80 -4.34 -12.58
C ASN A 42 27.01 -2.88 -12.15
N HIS A 43 28.19 -2.36 -12.42
CA HIS A 43 28.42 -0.93 -12.48
C HIS A 43 27.89 -0.43 -13.82
N VAL A 44 26.82 0.36 -13.76
CA VAL A 44 26.15 0.90 -14.94
C VAL A 44 26.71 2.30 -15.21
N SER A 45 27.38 2.48 -16.34
CA SER A 45 27.84 3.78 -16.82
C SER A 45 27.23 4.12 -18.19
N VAL A 46 27.18 5.40 -18.53
CA VAL A 46 26.76 5.83 -19.88
C VAL A 46 27.97 5.70 -20.80
N GLY A 47 27.83 4.92 -21.87
CA GLY A 47 28.88 4.74 -22.87
C GLY A 47 29.09 5.98 -23.73
N GLU A 48 30.31 6.19 -24.20
CA GLU A 48 30.72 7.37 -25.00
C GLU A 48 29.93 7.53 -26.31
N ALA A 49 29.43 6.44 -26.89
CA ALA A 49 28.62 6.44 -28.13
C ALA A 49 27.10 6.52 -27.88
N GLY A 50 26.67 6.73 -26.64
CA GLY A 50 25.28 6.54 -26.22
C GLY A 50 24.95 5.07 -25.95
N GLY A 51 24.16 4.83 -24.90
CA GLY A 51 23.82 3.49 -24.40
C GLY A 51 24.39 3.22 -23.00
N MET A 52 23.96 2.11 -22.39
CA MET A 52 24.43 1.67 -21.08
C MET A 52 25.59 0.70 -21.24
N ASN A 53 26.73 1.00 -20.63
CA ASN A 53 27.82 0.05 -20.45
C ASN A 53 27.67 -0.64 -19.09
N LEU A 54 27.66 -1.97 -19.10
CA LEU A 54 27.53 -2.81 -17.92
C LEU A 54 28.89 -3.44 -17.62
N ALA A 55 29.56 -2.95 -16.59
CA ALA A 55 30.77 -3.58 -16.06
C ALA A 55 30.38 -4.46 -14.86
N PHE A 56 30.57 -5.78 -14.95
CA PHE A 56 30.21 -6.69 -13.86
C PHE A 56 31.04 -6.38 -12.60
N SER A 57 30.35 -5.97 -11.53
CA SER A 57 30.94 -5.58 -10.24
C SER A 57 30.61 -6.56 -9.11
N GLY A 58 29.91 -7.65 -9.43
CA GLY A 58 29.52 -8.66 -8.45
C GLY A 58 28.61 -8.09 -7.37
N ILE A 59 28.95 -8.30 -6.10
CA ILE A 59 28.14 -7.85 -4.94
C ILE A 59 28.54 -6.43 -4.48
N GLN A 60 29.46 -5.76 -5.16
CA GLN A 60 30.03 -4.48 -4.71
C GLN A 60 28.94 -3.41 -4.44
N ASN A 61 27.95 -3.29 -5.32
CA ASN A 61 26.84 -2.36 -5.14
C ASN A 61 26.06 -2.58 -3.83
N TYR A 62 25.92 -3.84 -3.39
CA TYR A 62 25.27 -4.17 -2.12
C TYR A 62 26.15 -3.82 -0.92
N ILE A 63 27.46 -3.99 -1.04
CA ILE A 63 28.42 -3.62 0.00
C ILE A 63 28.43 -2.10 0.17
N ASP A 64 28.51 -1.37 -0.95
CA ASP A 64 28.54 0.10 -0.96
C ASP A 64 27.25 0.67 -0.38
N LEU A 65 26.10 0.09 -0.73
CA LEU A 65 24.80 0.50 -0.22
C LEU A 65 24.71 0.49 1.31
N PHE A 66 25.33 -0.49 1.99
CA PHE A 66 25.27 -0.62 3.45
C PHE A 66 26.44 -0.01 4.19
N LYS A 67 27.62 0.15 3.55
CA LYS A 67 28.83 0.63 4.22
C LYS A 67 29.20 2.07 3.88
N THR A 68 28.92 2.51 2.66
CA THR A 68 29.51 3.73 2.10
C THR A 68 28.45 4.77 1.77
N GLU A 69 27.30 4.33 1.27
CA GLU A 69 26.23 5.22 0.84
C GLU A 69 25.33 5.66 2.00
N VAL A 70 24.99 6.95 1.99
CA VAL A 70 24.00 7.54 2.89
C VAL A 70 22.83 8.08 2.07
N THR A 71 21.64 8.02 2.69
CA THR A 71 20.43 8.57 2.10
C THR A 71 20.54 10.09 1.96
N THR A 72 19.60 10.70 1.24
CA THR A 72 19.51 12.16 1.09
C THR A 72 19.46 12.90 2.44
N GLU A 73 18.92 12.26 3.46
CA GLU A 73 18.84 12.78 4.85
C GLU A 73 20.05 12.37 5.71
N ASN A 74 21.18 12.01 5.10
CA ASN A 74 22.41 11.55 5.78
C ASN A 74 22.18 10.38 6.76
N THR A 75 21.18 9.54 6.47
CA THR A 75 20.86 8.37 7.29
C THR A 75 21.37 7.10 6.63
N GLN A 76 21.79 6.11 7.44
CA GLN A 76 22.17 4.81 6.91
C GLN A 76 20.97 4.09 6.30
N VAL A 77 21.16 3.46 5.15
CA VAL A 77 20.10 2.70 4.45
C VAL A 77 19.51 1.60 5.34
N LEU A 78 20.34 0.92 6.14
CA LEU A 78 19.87 -0.09 7.09
C LEU A 78 18.91 0.52 8.13
N ARG A 79 19.24 1.69 8.67
CA ARG A 79 18.39 2.37 9.65
C ARG A 79 17.07 2.77 9.03
N LEU A 80 17.09 3.34 7.82
CA LEU A 80 15.86 3.66 7.07
C LEU A 80 14.98 2.41 6.89
N LEU A 81 15.56 1.30 6.41
CA LEU A 81 14.81 0.06 6.25
C LEU A 81 14.19 -0.43 7.57
N VAL A 82 14.94 -0.39 8.67
CA VAL A 82 14.43 -0.82 9.99
C VAL A 82 13.29 0.07 10.46
N GLU A 83 13.44 1.39 10.38
CA GLU A 83 12.39 2.34 10.77
C GLU A 83 11.13 2.16 9.92
N GLU A 84 11.28 1.94 8.62
CA GLU A 84 10.16 1.69 7.71
C GLU A 84 9.47 0.36 7.98
N ASN A 85 10.24 -0.70 8.25
CA ASN A 85 9.68 -1.99 8.66
C ASN A 85 8.89 -1.85 9.97
N GLN A 86 9.44 -1.15 10.97
CA GLN A 86 8.75 -0.90 12.24
C GLN A 86 7.43 -0.14 12.03
N LYS A 87 7.46 0.94 11.22
CA LYS A 87 6.26 1.69 10.85
C LYS A 87 5.24 0.80 10.15
N MET A 88 5.65 -0.04 9.21
CA MET A 88 4.74 -0.94 8.49
C MET A 88 4.09 -1.96 9.42
N LEU A 89 4.84 -2.58 10.34
CA LEU A 89 4.29 -3.53 11.30
C LEU A 89 3.22 -2.91 12.23
N ILE A 90 3.33 -1.61 12.53
CA ILE A 90 2.36 -0.89 13.38
C ILE A 90 1.17 -0.37 12.53
N ASN A 91 1.46 0.21 11.36
CA ASN A 91 0.45 0.87 10.54
C ASN A 91 -0.48 -0.12 9.85
N VAL A 92 0.00 -1.30 9.44
CA VAL A 92 -0.86 -2.32 8.81
C VAL A 92 -2.03 -2.72 9.71
N PRO A 93 -1.84 -3.21 10.95
CA PRO A 93 -2.96 -3.58 11.81
C PRO A 93 -3.82 -2.38 12.19
N LEU A 94 -3.21 -1.20 12.41
CA LEU A 94 -3.95 0.02 12.71
C LEU A 94 -4.91 0.39 11.57
N THR A 95 -4.42 0.42 10.33
CA THR A 95 -5.23 0.71 9.14
C THR A 95 -6.29 -0.35 8.89
N VAL A 96 -6.00 -1.64 9.11
CA VAL A 96 -6.98 -2.73 8.97
C VAL A 96 -8.12 -2.58 9.99
N ILE A 97 -7.80 -2.31 11.26
CA ILE A 97 -8.81 -2.12 12.31
C ILE A 97 -9.65 -0.87 12.03
N PHE A 98 -8.97 0.24 11.68
CA PHE A 98 -9.61 1.52 11.41
C PHE A 98 -10.52 1.47 10.17
N SER A 99 -10.07 0.84 9.08
CA SER A 99 -10.88 0.66 7.87
C SER A 99 -12.09 -0.23 8.10
N LEU A 100 -11.96 -1.30 8.90
CA LEU A 100 -13.10 -2.12 9.28
C LEU A 100 -14.12 -1.31 10.10
N PHE A 101 -13.65 -0.52 11.06
CA PHE A 101 -14.50 0.35 11.87
C PHE A 101 -15.27 1.36 11.01
N LEU A 102 -14.59 2.05 10.10
CA LEU A 102 -15.22 2.98 9.16
C LEU A 102 -16.20 2.27 8.23
N ALA A 103 -15.87 1.08 7.75
CA ALA A 103 -16.75 0.30 6.90
C ALA A 103 -18.04 -0.08 7.62
N LEU A 104 -18.01 -0.40 8.92
CA LEU A 104 -19.21 -0.66 9.72
C LEU A 104 -20.11 0.56 9.84
N ILE A 105 -19.53 1.75 10.08
CA ILE A 105 -20.28 3.02 10.16
C ILE A 105 -20.97 3.30 8.82
N ILE A 106 -20.23 3.19 7.72
CA ILE A 106 -20.74 3.48 6.37
C ILE A 106 -21.73 2.39 5.88
N ASN A 107 -21.61 1.17 6.40
CA ASN A 107 -22.54 0.08 6.12
C ASN A 107 -23.87 0.20 6.86
N ALA A 108 -23.92 0.97 7.96
CA ALA A 108 -25.13 1.17 8.73
C ALA A 108 -26.29 1.76 7.90
N LYS A 109 -27.52 1.42 8.28
CA LYS A 109 -28.74 1.93 7.63
C LYS A 109 -29.13 3.27 8.25
N PHE A 110 -28.82 4.39 7.58
CA PHE A 110 -29.22 5.74 7.99
C PHE A 110 -29.62 6.60 6.77
N PRO A 111 -30.49 7.63 6.94
CA PRO A 111 -30.87 8.52 5.84
C PRO A 111 -29.67 9.35 5.37
N GLY A 112 -29.47 9.45 4.05
CA GLY A 112 -28.33 10.18 3.46
C GLY A 112 -27.03 9.39 3.32
N ARG A 113 -27.03 8.07 3.60
CA ARG A 113 -25.83 7.20 3.46
C ARG A 113 -25.14 7.25 2.09
N ALA A 114 -25.88 7.52 1.01
CA ALA A 114 -25.32 7.64 -0.33
C ALA A 114 -24.39 8.86 -0.45
N ILE A 115 -24.80 10.01 0.11
CA ILE A 115 -24.01 11.24 0.12
C ILE A 115 -22.74 11.04 0.96
N VAL A 116 -22.87 10.44 2.15
CA VAL A 116 -21.73 10.14 3.02
C VAL A 116 -20.70 9.24 2.30
N ARG A 117 -21.17 8.20 1.59
CA ARG A 117 -20.29 7.35 0.77
C ARG A 117 -19.57 8.16 -0.30
N ILE A 118 -20.27 9.03 -1.02
CA ILE A 118 -19.66 9.86 -2.06
C ILE A 118 -18.58 10.76 -1.48
N ILE A 119 -18.87 11.50 -0.40
CA ILE A 119 -17.90 12.40 0.24
C ILE A 119 -16.67 11.64 0.73
N PHE A 120 -16.88 10.48 1.36
CA PHE A 120 -15.79 9.66 1.90
C PHE A 120 -14.94 9.03 0.78
N PHE A 121 -15.56 8.61 -0.33
CA PHE A 121 -14.85 7.94 -1.42
C PHE A 121 -14.30 8.89 -2.51
N LEU A 122 -14.74 10.15 -2.53
CA LEU A 122 -14.30 11.15 -3.53
C LEU A 122 -12.78 11.34 -3.56
N PRO A 123 -12.06 11.50 -2.42
CA PRO A 123 -10.60 11.71 -2.45
C PRO A 123 -9.85 10.53 -3.07
N ILE A 124 -10.33 9.31 -2.82
CA ILE A 124 -9.73 8.07 -3.31
C ILE A 124 -9.91 7.93 -4.82
N ILE A 125 -11.11 8.22 -5.32
CA ILE A 125 -11.43 8.16 -6.75
C ILE A 125 -10.60 9.16 -7.54
N LEU A 126 -10.36 10.34 -6.97
CA LEU A 126 -9.56 11.39 -7.59
C LEU A 126 -8.06 11.08 -7.58
N GLY A 127 -7.61 10.04 -6.86
CA GLY A 127 -6.23 9.54 -6.91
C GLY A 127 -5.18 10.60 -6.57
N LEU A 128 -5.56 11.61 -5.77
CA LEU A 128 -4.80 12.85 -5.61
C LEU A 128 -3.36 12.58 -5.17
N ASP A 129 -3.13 11.61 -4.28
CA ASP A 129 -1.80 11.30 -3.74
C ASP A 129 -0.82 10.75 -4.80
N VAL A 130 -1.28 9.84 -5.67
CA VAL A 130 -0.43 9.22 -6.70
C VAL A 130 -0.16 10.19 -7.85
N VAL A 131 -1.20 10.92 -8.29
CA VAL A 131 -1.05 11.91 -9.37
C VAL A 131 -0.11 13.03 -8.95
N VAL A 132 -0.28 13.56 -7.73
CA VAL A 132 0.57 14.62 -7.18
C VAL A 132 2.00 14.15 -6.98
N SER A 133 2.21 12.95 -6.42
CA SER A 133 3.56 12.42 -6.23
C SER A 133 4.25 12.14 -7.56
N MET A 134 3.54 11.62 -8.57
CA MET A 134 4.09 11.45 -9.92
C MET A 134 4.41 12.79 -10.60
N MET A 135 3.55 13.80 -10.46
CA MET A 135 3.84 15.15 -10.98
C MET A 135 5.04 15.81 -10.26
N SER A 136 5.23 15.56 -8.97
CA SER A 136 6.41 16.06 -8.23
C SER A 136 7.73 15.37 -8.64
N ILE A 137 7.65 14.10 -9.07
CA ILE A 137 8.81 13.36 -9.61
C ILE A 137 9.21 13.91 -10.98
N ASP A 138 8.24 14.23 -11.84
CA ASP A 138 8.49 14.70 -13.22
C ASP A 138 8.96 16.17 -13.28
N THR A 139 8.56 16.99 -12.30
CA THR A 139 8.90 18.43 -12.28
C THR A 139 10.17 18.77 -11.49
N GLY A 140 10.81 17.79 -10.82
CA GLY A 140 11.97 18.03 -9.95
C GLY A 140 11.67 18.89 -8.73
N MET A 141 10.41 19.30 -8.53
CA MET A 141 9.96 20.02 -7.36
C MET A 141 9.70 19.02 -6.24
N MET A 142 10.67 18.85 -5.36
CA MET A 142 10.51 18.18 -4.06
C MET A 142 9.60 19.00 -3.13
N THR A 143 8.40 19.37 -3.56
CA THR A 143 7.39 19.88 -2.64
C THR A 143 6.71 18.67 -2.04
N GLN A 144 7.14 18.26 -0.84
CA GLN A 144 6.51 17.23 0.00
C GLN A 144 5.06 17.56 0.43
N THR A 145 4.37 18.47 -0.27
CA THR A 145 3.31 19.27 0.32
C THR A 145 2.18 19.53 -0.65
N ALA A 146 1.48 18.50 -1.12
CA ALA A 146 0.26 18.73 -1.91
C ALA A 146 -0.97 17.94 -1.47
N THR A 147 -0.81 16.85 -0.72
CA THR A 147 -1.90 16.39 0.16
C THR A 147 -2.12 17.35 1.32
N THR A 148 -1.05 18.00 1.76
CA THR A 148 -1.06 19.11 2.70
C THR A 148 -1.52 20.44 2.08
N ALA A 149 -1.67 20.59 0.75
CA ALA A 149 -2.09 21.87 0.18
C ALA A 149 -3.62 22.02 0.04
N VAL A 150 -4.36 20.91 -0.13
CA VAL A 150 -5.82 20.99 -0.29
C VAL A 150 -6.53 21.04 1.08
N PHE A 151 -5.92 20.45 2.11
CA PHE A 151 -6.51 20.40 3.45
C PHE A 151 -5.55 20.66 4.62
N ALA A 152 -4.25 20.88 4.39
CA ALA A 152 -3.35 21.27 5.49
C ALA A 152 -3.18 22.80 5.55
N GLU A 153 -3.70 23.47 6.56
CA GLU A 153 -3.52 23.31 8.02
C GLU A 153 -2.68 24.46 8.60
N THR A 154 -2.11 25.34 7.79
CA THR A 154 -1.60 26.61 8.35
C THR A 154 -2.75 27.59 8.60
N SER A 155 -3.65 27.79 7.63
CA SER A 155 -4.70 28.83 7.75
C SER A 155 -5.81 28.50 8.75
N PHE A 156 -6.26 27.24 8.86
CA PHE A 156 -7.36 26.86 9.75
C PHE A 156 -6.93 26.81 11.21
N ALA A 157 -5.72 26.31 11.50
CA ALA A 157 -5.16 26.28 12.84
C ALA A 157 -4.80 27.67 13.34
N GLU A 158 -4.21 28.53 12.50
CA GLU A 158 -3.97 29.94 12.81
C GLU A 158 -5.28 30.71 13.05
N SER A 159 -6.33 30.40 12.27
CA SER A 159 -7.66 30.98 12.48
C SER A 159 -8.27 30.55 13.81
N ILE A 160 -8.14 29.27 14.20
CA ILE A 160 -8.61 28.79 15.51
C ILE A 160 -7.79 29.40 16.66
N LEU A 161 -6.46 29.52 16.52
CA LEU A 161 -5.60 30.20 17.49
C LEU A 161 -6.03 31.65 17.71
N GLN A 162 -6.30 32.38 16.63
CA GLN A 162 -6.76 33.77 16.70
C GLN A 162 -8.18 33.90 17.29
N PHE A 163 -9.06 32.92 17.06
CA PHE A 163 -10.45 33.00 17.54
C PHE A 163 -10.66 32.47 18.96
N THR A 164 -9.87 31.51 19.41
CA THR A 164 -10.09 30.79 20.68
C THR A 164 -9.17 31.22 21.81
N GLY A 165 -8.04 31.87 21.50
CA GLY A 165 -7.05 32.31 22.51
C GLY A 165 -6.42 31.15 23.30
N LEU A 166 -6.52 29.92 22.79
CA LEU A 166 -5.98 28.74 23.45
C LEU A 166 -4.44 28.75 23.44
N PRO A 167 -3.78 28.15 24.45
CA PRO A 167 -2.34 27.97 24.46
C PRO A 167 -1.85 27.26 23.18
N PRO A 168 -0.75 27.71 22.55
CA PRO A 168 -0.25 27.15 21.30
C PRO A 168 -0.04 25.64 21.33
N GLU A 169 0.36 25.08 22.47
CA GLU A 169 0.57 23.64 22.66
C GLU A 169 -0.72 22.82 22.53
N VAL A 170 -1.84 23.33 23.04
CA VAL A 170 -3.14 22.66 22.97
C VAL A 170 -3.66 22.66 21.54
N VAL A 171 -3.49 23.78 20.82
CA VAL A 171 -3.89 23.83 19.41
C VAL A 171 -3.00 22.93 18.57
N ALA A 172 -1.69 22.88 18.80
CA ALA A 172 -0.79 21.96 18.10
C ALA A 172 -1.15 20.49 18.34
N PHE A 173 -1.55 20.12 19.56
CA PHE A 173 -2.01 18.77 19.87
C PHE A 173 -3.33 18.43 19.15
N ILE A 174 -4.32 19.32 19.20
CA ILE A 174 -5.60 19.13 18.51
C ILE A 174 -5.37 19.02 17.00
N GLN A 175 -4.55 19.91 16.44
CA GLN A 175 -4.20 19.91 15.03
C GLN A 175 -3.56 18.58 14.64
N SER A 176 -2.46 18.18 15.29
CA SER A 176 -1.77 16.91 14.96
C SER A 176 -2.68 15.69 15.07
N THR A 177 -3.64 15.69 16.01
CA THR A 177 -4.64 14.64 16.15
C THR A 177 -5.61 14.65 14.96
N ILE A 178 -6.11 15.82 14.58
CA ILE A 178 -7.01 16.00 13.43
C ILE A 178 -6.29 15.58 12.14
N THR A 179 -5.09 16.09 11.86
CA THR A 179 -4.29 15.68 10.70
C THR A 179 -4.04 14.18 10.69
N GLY A 180 -3.74 13.60 11.86
CA GLY A 180 -3.52 12.17 12.02
C GLY A 180 -4.74 11.36 11.64
N ILE A 181 -5.93 11.74 12.12
CA ILE A 181 -7.21 11.10 11.77
C ILE A 181 -7.51 11.26 10.28
N PHE A 182 -7.36 12.46 9.71
CA PHE A 182 -7.60 12.69 8.28
C PHE A 182 -6.63 11.89 7.42
N THR A 183 -5.35 11.84 7.78
CA THR A 183 -4.34 11.03 7.10
C THR A 183 -4.70 9.54 7.16
N LEU A 184 -5.14 9.06 8.32
CA LEU A 184 -5.62 7.68 8.48
C LEU A 184 -6.86 7.42 7.61
N ILE A 185 -7.81 8.34 7.53
CA ILE A 185 -9.00 8.24 6.67
C ILE A 185 -8.59 8.12 5.21
N THR A 186 -7.73 9.01 4.71
CA THR A 186 -7.28 8.98 3.32
C THR A 186 -6.52 7.69 3.01
N LYS A 187 -5.60 7.28 3.88
CA LYS A 187 -4.80 6.05 3.73
C LYS A 187 -5.57 4.75 3.94
N SER A 188 -6.76 4.80 4.54
CA SER A 188 -7.61 3.63 4.79
C SER A 188 -8.82 3.61 3.87
N GLY A 189 -8.90 4.53 2.91
CA GLY A 189 -10.05 4.72 2.07
C GLY A 189 -10.36 3.51 1.19
N VAL A 190 -9.36 3.00 0.45
CA VAL A 190 -9.53 1.82 -0.41
C VAL A 190 -9.85 0.59 0.42
N GLN A 191 -9.18 0.43 1.56
CA GLN A 191 -9.39 -0.64 2.53
C GLN A 191 -10.82 -0.62 3.07
N THR A 192 -11.34 0.56 3.38
CA THR A 192 -12.72 0.76 3.84
C THR A 192 -13.71 0.36 2.75
N LEU A 193 -13.44 0.70 1.48
CA LEU A 193 -14.27 0.29 0.34
C LEU A 193 -14.29 -1.22 0.18
N ILE A 194 -13.13 -1.86 0.24
CA ILE A 194 -12.99 -3.32 0.17
C ILE A 194 -13.77 -3.98 1.33
N PHE A 195 -13.61 -3.50 2.56
CA PHE A 195 -14.38 -4.01 3.69
C PHE A 195 -15.88 -3.77 3.54
N LEU A 196 -16.31 -2.62 3.01
CA LEU A 196 -17.72 -2.33 2.77
C LEU A 196 -18.33 -3.31 1.76
N ALA A 197 -17.62 -3.59 0.65
CA ALA A 197 -18.04 -4.59 -0.33
C ALA A 197 -18.09 -5.99 0.30
N GLY A 198 -17.10 -6.31 1.15
CA GLY A 198 -17.05 -7.57 1.89
C GLY A 198 -18.16 -7.74 2.92
N LEU A 199 -18.54 -6.68 3.64
CA LEU A 199 -19.66 -6.69 4.59
C LEU A 199 -21.00 -6.85 3.86
N GLN A 200 -21.13 -6.30 2.66
CA GLN A 200 -22.34 -6.40 1.82
C GLN A 200 -22.51 -7.76 1.16
N SER A 201 -21.45 -8.56 1.04
CA SER A 201 -21.56 -9.93 0.51
C SER A 201 -22.03 -10.95 1.55
N ILE A 202 -22.04 -10.58 2.84
CA ILE A 202 -22.54 -11.45 3.92
C ILE A 202 -24.05 -11.59 3.79
N SER A 203 -24.53 -12.84 3.74
CA SER A 203 -25.96 -13.14 3.64
C SER A 203 -26.74 -12.52 4.81
N PRO A 204 -27.84 -11.77 4.54
CA PRO A 204 -28.71 -11.24 5.59
C PRO A 204 -29.26 -12.32 6.53
N ALA A 205 -29.44 -13.55 6.05
CA ALA A 205 -29.96 -14.67 6.83
C ALA A 205 -29.10 -14.97 8.06
N LEU A 206 -27.77 -14.80 7.99
CA LEU A 206 -26.88 -15.01 9.14
C LEU A 206 -27.17 -14.03 10.29
N TYR A 207 -27.52 -12.79 9.96
CA TYR A 207 -27.87 -11.77 10.94
C TYR A 207 -29.28 -11.99 11.51
N GLU A 208 -30.21 -12.49 10.69
CA GLU A 208 -31.57 -12.83 11.13
C GLU A 208 -31.58 -14.01 12.10
N VAL A 209 -30.81 -15.07 11.79
CA VAL A 209 -30.65 -16.21 12.69
C VAL A 209 -30.03 -15.78 14.01
N ALA A 210 -28.96 -14.97 13.99
CA ALA A 210 -28.36 -14.44 15.22
C ALA A 210 -29.37 -13.66 16.08
N LYS A 211 -30.27 -12.89 15.44
CA LYS A 211 -31.32 -12.15 16.13
C LYS A 211 -32.41 -13.06 16.71
N ILE A 212 -32.77 -14.15 16.03
CA ILE A 212 -33.73 -15.15 16.52
C ILE A 212 -33.17 -15.88 17.74
N GLU A 213 -31.87 -16.20 17.73
CA GLU A 213 -31.13 -16.80 18.85
C GLU A 213 -30.89 -15.82 20.02
N GLY A 214 -31.37 -14.58 19.93
CA GLY A 214 -31.23 -13.58 20.99
C GLY A 214 -29.81 -13.02 21.15
N ALA A 215 -28.93 -13.21 20.15
CA ALA A 215 -27.57 -12.68 20.21
C ALA A 215 -27.57 -11.15 20.21
N THR A 216 -26.74 -10.56 21.08
CA THR A 216 -26.56 -9.11 21.11
C THR A 216 -25.78 -8.61 19.88
N THR A 217 -25.84 -7.32 19.57
CA THR A 217 -25.04 -6.71 18.48
C THR A 217 -23.54 -6.95 18.65
N TYR A 218 -23.06 -6.91 19.90
CA TYR A 218 -21.67 -7.19 20.24
C TYR A 218 -21.31 -8.66 19.92
N GLU A 219 -22.13 -9.61 20.35
CA GLU A 219 -21.90 -11.02 20.04
C GLU A 219 -22.01 -11.32 18.55
N THR A 220 -22.96 -10.70 17.86
CA THR A 220 -23.13 -10.81 16.41
C THR A 220 -21.89 -10.30 15.68
N PHE A 221 -21.30 -9.19 16.13
CA PHE A 221 -20.07 -8.66 15.55
C PHE A 221 -18.90 -9.65 15.68
N TRP A 222 -18.66 -10.19 16.88
CA TRP A 222 -17.53 -11.10 17.12
C TRP A 222 -17.73 -12.51 16.57
N LYS A 223 -18.97 -13.03 16.55
CA LYS A 223 -19.27 -14.41 16.16
C LYS A 223 -19.72 -14.56 14.71
N VAL A 224 -20.29 -13.52 14.10
CA VAL A 224 -20.78 -13.55 12.71
C VAL A 224 -19.93 -12.66 11.82
N THR A 225 -19.83 -11.37 12.14
CA THR A 225 -19.20 -10.40 11.23
C THR A 225 -17.69 -10.64 11.09
N ILE A 226 -16.93 -10.68 12.19
CA ILE A 226 -15.47 -10.86 12.17
C ILE A 226 -15.04 -12.17 11.49
N PRO A 227 -15.66 -13.34 11.79
CA PRO A 227 -15.33 -14.57 11.09
C PRO A 227 -15.71 -14.55 9.61
N SER A 228 -16.84 -13.93 9.25
CA SER A 228 -17.26 -13.83 7.85
C SER A 228 -16.36 -12.89 7.03
N THR A 229 -15.80 -11.84 7.66
CA THR A 229 -14.87 -10.92 6.99
C THR A 229 -13.43 -11.38 7.03
N ALA A 230 -13.09 -12.51 7.66
CA ALA A 230 -11.74 -13.09 7.75
C ALA A 230 -10.94 -13.04 6.44
N ASN A 231 -11.53 -13.54 5.34
CA ASN A 231 -10.88 -13.58 4.02
C ASN A 231 -10.68 -12.17 3.44
N ILE A 232 -11.62 -11.26 3.71
CA ILE A 232 -11.52 -9.86 3.30
C ILE A 232 -10.44 -9.16 4.11
N THR A 233 -10.35 -9.40 5.43
CA THR A 233 -9.30 -8.86 6.30
C THR A 233 -7.91 -9.26 5.82
N PHE A 234 -7.72 -10.51 5.39
CA PHE A 234 -6.46 -10.96 4.81
C PHE A 234 -6.09 -10.19 3.53
N PHE A 235 -7.06 -10.03 2.63
CA PHE A 235 -6.86 -9.27 1.39
C PHE A 235 -6.57 -7.79 1.67
N VAL A 236 -7.29 -7.17 2.60
CA VAL A 236 -7.08 -5.77 3.01
C VAL A 236 -5.71 -5.58 3.65
N ALA A 237 -5.24 -6.53 4.48
CA ALA A 237 -3.92 -6.47 5.09
C ALA A 237 -2.80 -6.51 4.04
N ILE A 238 -2.91 -7.41 3.04
CA ILE A 238 -1.94 -7.48 1.94
C ILE A 238 -1.95 -6.18 1.13
N TYR A 239 -3.13 -5.69 0.77
CA TYR A 239 -3.28 -4.45 0.02
C TYR A 239 -2.64 -3.27 0.76
N THR A 240 -2.93 -3.14 2.06
CA THR A 240 -2.36 -2.11 2.93
C THR A 240 -0.84 -2.18 2.99
N LEU A 241 -0.28 -3.39 3.08
CA LEU A 241 1.16 -3.55 3.08
C LEU A 241 1.76 -3.05 1.75
N VAL A 242 1.22 -3.48 0.61
CA VAL A 242 1.71 -3.04 -0.71
C VAL A 242 1.63 -1.51 -0.85
N GLU A 243 0.55 -0.89 -0.40
CA GLU A 243 0.38 0.56 -0.43
C GLU A 243 1.41 1.30 0.44
N LEU A 244 1.70 0.77 1.64
CA LEU A 244 2.74 1.34 2.51
C LEU A 244 4.14 1.20 1.92
N PHE A 245 4.42 0.10 1.22
CA PHE A 245 5.68 -0.08 0.48
C PHE A 245 5.83 0.95 -0.64
N LEU A 246 4.77 1.16 -1.44
CA LEU A 246 4.77 2.16 -2.52
C LEU A 246 4.99 3.58 -1.98
N SER A 247 4.38 3.89 -0.84
CA SER A 247 4.45 5.22 -0.20
C SER A 247 5.70 5.43 0.67
N SER A 248 6.57 4.42 0.81
CA SER A 248 7.74 4.49 1.69
C SER A 248 8.79 5.46 1.16
N PRO A 249 9.51 6.20 2.03
CA PRO A 249 10.67 7.00 1.64
C PRO A 249 11.78 6.18 0.94
N VAL A 250 11.85 4.87 1.16
CA VAL A 250 12.81 3.98 0.47
C VAL A 250 12.61 4.05 -1.05
N THR A 251 11.36 4.15 -1.53
CA THR A 251 11.05 4.30 -2.97
C THR A 251 11.63 5.59 -3.53
N LYS A 252 11.61 6.68 -2.75
CA LYS A 252 12.23 7.96 -3.14
C LYS A 252 13.75 7.83 -3.19
N GLU A 253 14.34 7.17 -2.20
CA GLU A 253 15.79 6.95 -2.17
C GLU A 253 16.28 6.05 -3.32
N ILE A 254 15.50 5.04 -3.72
CA ILE A 254 15.78 4.25 -4.92
C ILE A 254 15.89 5.17 -6.15
N HIS A 255 14.92 6.07 -6.34
CA HIS A 255 14.93 7.03 -7.43
C HIS A 255 16.14 7.99 -7.32
N ASN A 256 16.42 8.50 -6.13
CA ASN A 256 17.53 9.41 -5.88
C ASN A 256 18.89 8.75 -6.20
N PHE A 257 19.12 7.52 -5.77
CA PHE A 257 20.35 6.80 -6.12
C PHE A 257 20.46 6.53 -7.61
N ALA A 258 19.38 6.06 -8.24
CA ALA A 258 19.41 5.65 -9.63
C ALA A 258 19.52 6.82 -10.60
N PHE A 259 18.71 7.87 -10.42
CA PHE A 259 18.52 8.93 -11.40
C PHE A 259 19.18 10.25 -11.01
N ILE A 260 19.17 10.64 -9.73
CA ILE A 260 19.76 11.92 -9.29
C ILE A 260 21.26 11.78 -9.08
N LYS A 261 21.69 10.77 -8.31
CA LYS A 261 23.12 10.50 -8.06
C LYS A 261 23.79 9.76 -9.20
N SER A 262 23.05 9.38 -10.26
CA SER A 262 23.53 8.58 -11.39
C SER A 262 24.20 7.25 -10.99
N LYS A 263 23.88 6.71 -9.81
CA LYS A 263 24.36 5.42 -9.30
C LYS A 263 23.31 4.33 -9.53
N ILE A 264 23.03 4.03 -10.80
CA ILE A 264 21.98 3.09 -11.21
C ILE A 264 22.17 1.70 -10.58
N GLY A 265 23.41 1.22 -10.46
CA GLY A 265 23.71 -0.08 -9.83
C GLY A 265 23.32 -0.13 -8.35
N VAL A 266 23.66 0.90 -7.59
CA VAL A 266 23.29 1.03 -6.16
C VAL A 266 21.77 1.17 -5.98
N GLY A 267 21.13 2.02 -6.77
CA GLY A 267 19.67 2.16 -6.74
C GLY A 267 18.94 0.86 -7.08
N SER A 268 19.46 0.10 -8.05
CA SER A 268 18.94 -1.22 -8.42
C SER A 268 19.15 -2.27 -7.32
N ALA A 269 20.30 -2.25 -6.63
CA ALA A 269 20.55 -3.11 -5.48
C ALA A 269 19.57 -2.82 -4.33
N LEU A 270 19.30 -1.53 -4.04
CA LEU A 270 18.30 -1.13 -3.04
C LEU A 270 16.90 -1.60 -3.42
N SER A 271 16.49 -1.49 -4.68
CA SER A 271 15.21 -2.01 -5.18
C SER A 271 15.03 -3.50 -4.91
N ILE A 272 16.06 -4.31 -5.15
CA ILE A 272 15.98 -5.76 -4.95
C ILE A 272 15.87 -6.09 -3.47
N ILE A 273 16.66 -5.43 -2.62
CA ILE A 273 16.56 -5.59 -1.16
C ILE A 273 15.15 -5.24 -0.70
N PHE A 274 14.59 -4.15 -1.22
CA PHE A 274 13.26 -3.69 -0.85
C PHE A 274 12.16 -4.65 -1.32
N ILE A 275 12.26 -5.21 -2.54
CA ILE A 275 11.36 -6.26 -3.03
C ILE A 275 11.45 -7.51 -2.16
N VAL A 276 12.66 -7.97 -1.81
CA VAL A 276 12.85 -9.13 -0.93
C VAL A 276 12.26 -8.85 0.45
N ASN A 277 12.47 -7.66 1.00
CA ASN A 277 11.89 -7.25 2.27
C ASN A 277 10.35 -7.24 2.23
N ALA A 278 9.75 -6.75 1.14
CA ALA A 278 8.31 -6.81 0.92
C ALA A 278 7.78 -8.25 0.91
N ILE A 279 8.44 -9.17 0.21
CA ILE A 279 8.06 -10.58 0.16
C ILE A 279 8.17 -11.21 1.56
N VAL A 280 9.23 -10.93 2.30
CA VAL A 280 9.42 -11.45 3.66
C VAL A 280 8.31 -10.95 4.59
N LEU A 281 7.99 -9.66 4.57
CA LEU A 281 6.89 -9.11 5.37
C LEU A 281 5.53 -9.65 4.95
N LEU A 282 5.28 -9.83 3.65
CA LEU A 282 4.06 -10.47 3.14
C LEU A 282 3.89 -11.89 3.67
N VAL A 283 4.96 -12.69 3.61
CA VAL A 283 4.95 -14.07 4.13
C VAL A 283 4.72 -14.07 5.63
N PHE A 284 5.39 -13.18 6.36
CA PHE A 284 5.25 -13.05 7.81
C PHE A 284 3.82 -12.67 8.22
N ILE A 285 3.25 -11.63 7.61
CA ILE A 285 1.87 -11.19 7.88
C ILE A 285 0.88 -12.28 7.48
N SER A 286 1.10 -12.95 6.35
CA SER A 286 0.23 -14.03 5.91
C SER A 286 0.23 -15.20 6.88
N TRP A 287 1.40 -15.57 7.39
CA TRP A 287 1.56 -16.59 8.41
C TRP A 287 0.90 -16.19 9.74
N PHE A 288 1.10 -14.94 10.17
CA PHE A 288 0.51 -14.40 11.39
C PHE A 288 -1.02 -14.39 11.33
N LEU A 289 -1.59 -13.86 10.23
CA LEU A 289 -3.04 -13.79 10.04
C LEU A 289 -3.69 -15.17 9.98
N LYS A 290 -3.05 -16.16 9.32
CA LYS A 290 -3.53 -17.56 9.32
C LYS A 290 -3.60 -18.18 10.71
N LYS A 291 -2.77 -17.72 11.65
CA LYS A 291 -2.74 -18.24 13.02
C LYS A 291 -3.78 -17.57 13.92
N VAL A 292 -4.02 -16.28 13.72
CA VAL A 292 -5.01 -15.48 14.48
C VAL A 292 -6.43 -15.76 13.99
N VAL A 293 -6.61 -15.74 12.68
CA VAL A 293 -7.84 -16.10 12.02
C VAL A 293 -7.74 -17.60 11.77
N LYS A 294 -8.30 -18.42 12.67
CA LYS A 294 -8.57 -19.83 12.35
C LYS A 294 -9.46 -19.83 11.12
N LEU A 295 -8.84 -19.84 9.94
CA LEU A 295 -9.48 -20.11 8.68
C LEU A 295 -9.85 -21.59 8.74
N ASP A 296 -10.89 -21.88 9.50
CA ASP A 296 -11.57 -23.15 9.43
C ASP A 296 -12.22 -23.15 8.06
N TYR A 297 -11.45 -23.60 7.07
CA TYR A 297 -12.02 -24.11 5.84
C TYR A 297 -12.97 -25.20 6.30
N GLY A 298 -14.26 -24.88 6.33
CA GLY A 298 -15.32 -25.86 6.48
C GLY A 298 -14.99 -27.01 5.56
N LYS A 299 -14.53 -28.10 6.17
CA LYS A 299 -14.59 -29.43 5.60
C LYS A 299 -15.99 -29.96 5.83
#